data_AF-A0A259PG01-F1
#
_entry.id   AF-A0A259PG01-F1
#
_cell.length_a   1.000
_cell.length_b   1.000
_cell.length_c   1.000
_cell.angle_alpha   90.00
_cell.angle_beta   90.00
_cell.angle_gamma   90.00
#
_symmetry.space_group_name_H-M   'P 1'
#
loop_
_entity.id
_entity.type
_entity.pdbx_description
1 polymer ?
#
loop_
_entity_poly.entity_id
_entity_poly.type
_entity_poly.pdbx_seq_one_letter_code
_entity_poly.pdbx_strand_id
1 'polypeptide(L)'
;MQLTEQDLAAYLAEHPEFFERHAELLAGVQLQSPHGNRAVSLQERQIEMMRDKMRVLEHRLADLMRNAAENEAISGRLLAWVRAMLLERDPAALPQAVVREIQQQFQLSQAALRLWNLRPEFATQDYAAGVGDDI
;
A
#
# COMPACT_ATOMS: atom_id res chain seq x y z
N MET A 1 5.51 6.30 -55.58
CA MET A 1 5.89 6.11 -54.18
C MET A 1 4.68 5.51 -53.48
N GLN A 2 4.75 4.26 -53.02
CA GLN A 2 3.63 3.62 -52.34
C GLN A 2 3.63 4.06 -50.88
N LEU A 3 2.54 4.66 -50.42
CA LEU A 3 2.38 5.02 -49.00
C LEU A 3 2.12 3.74 -48.21
N THR A 4 2.97 3.43 -47.24
CA THR A 4 2.77 2.24 -46.39
C THR A 4 1.81 2.56 -45.24
N GLU A 5 1.20 1.54 -44.62
CA GLU A 5 0.34 1.73 -43.45
C GLU A 5 1.09 2.39 -42.27
N GLN A 6 2.39 2.09 -42.14
CA GLN A 6 3.25 2.72 -41.12
C GLN A 6 3.46 4.21 -41.39
N ASP A 7 3.66 4.60 -42.66
CA ASP A 7 3.79 6.01 -43.03
C ASP A 7 2.49 6.78 -42.75
N LEU A 8 1.34 6.16 -43.02
CA LEU A 8 0.03 6.74 -42.72
C LEU A 8 -0.20 6.86 -41.20
N ALA A 9 0.17 5.85 -40.42
CA ALA A 9 0.04 5.87 -38.96
C ALA A 9 0.94 6.95 -38.33
N ALA A 10 2.18 7.08 -38.80
CA ALA A 10 3.10 8.13 -38.35
C ALA A 10 2.54 9.53 -38.68
N TYR A 11 2.06 9.73 -39.91
CA TYR A 11 1.47 10.99 -40.35
C TYR A 11 0.24 11.40 -39.52
N LEU A 12 -0.67 10.45 -39.23
CA LEU A 12 -1.86 10.72 -38.41
C LEU A 12 -1.52 10.99 -36.93
N ALA A 13 -0.44 10.40 -36.42
CA ALA A 13 0.04 10.66 -35.06
C ALA A 13 0.70 12.03 -34.92
N GLU A 14 1.43 12.48 -35.95
CA GLU A 14 2.08 13.80 -35.99
C GLU A 14 1.09 14.95 -36.28
N HIS A 15 -0.06 14.67 -36.89
CA HIS A 15 -1.06 15.67 -37.27
C HIS A 15 -2.46 15.36 -36.72
N PRO A 16 -2.68 15.50 -35.40
CA PRO A 16 -3.97 15.22 -34.77
C PRO A 16 -5.10 16.13 -35.29
N GLU A 17 -4.81 17.37 -35.70
CA GLU A 17 -5.81 18.27 -36.33
C GLU A 17 -6.32 17.78 -37.70
N PHE A 18 -5.70 16.77 -38.31
CA PHE A 18 -6.20 16.13 -39.52
C PHE A 18 -7.63 15.61 -39.32
N PHE A 19 -7.93 15.08 -38.14
CA PHE A 19 -9.24 14.55 -37.79
C PHE A 19 -10.31 15.62 -37.59
N GLU A 20 -9.92 16.82 -37.16
CA GLU A 20 -10.84 17.96 -37.06
C GLU A 20 -11.18 18.52 -38.45
N ARG A 21 -10.17 18.62 -39.34
CA ARG A 21 -10.33 19.14 -40.71
C ARG A 21 -11.06 18.17 -41.64
N HIS A 22 -10.99 16.88 -41.34
CA HIS A 22 -11.61 15.83 -42.13
C HIS A 22 -12.61 15.00 -41.29
N ALA A 23 -13.44 15.68 -40.51
CA ALA A 23 -14.46 15.04 -39.66
C ALA A 23 -15.45 14.15 -40.44
N GLU A 24 -15.69 14.46 -41.73
CA GLU A 24 -16.53 13.64 -42.61
C GLU A 24 -15.89 12.28 -42.94
N LEU A 25 -14.54 12.20 -43.00
CA LEU A 25 -13.83 10.93 -43.16
C LEU A 25 -13.97 10.07 -41.91
N LEU A 26 -13.99 10.66 -40.71
CA LEU A 26 -14.26 9.92 -39.46
C LEU A 26 -15.66 9.31 -39.43
N ALA A 27 -16.67 10.00 -39.98
CA ALA A 27 -18.02 9.47 -40.08
C ALA A 27 -18.11 8.25 -41.03
N GLY A 28 -17.20 8.16 -42.01
CA GLY A 28 -17.09 7.02 -42.93
C GLY A 28 -16.17 5.88 -42.46
N VAL A 29 -15.25 6.14 -41.52
CA VAL A 29 -14.30 5.15 -41.01
C VAL A 29 -14.97 4.29 -39.93
N GLN A 30 -15.42 3.10 -40.33
CA GLN A 30 -15.90 2.08 -39.41
C GLN A 30 -14.72 1.24 -38.90
N LEU A 31 -14.20 1.59 -37.73
CA LEU A 31 -13.31 0.69 -36.99
C LEU A 31 -14.18 -0.45 -36.43
N GLN A 32 -14.22 -1.57 -37.15
CA GLN A 32 -14.90 -2.76 -36.67
C GLN A 32 -14.12 -3.31 -35.48
N SER A 33 -14.63 -3.05 -34.28
CA SER A 33 -14.22 -3.80 -33.09
C SER A 33 -14.52 -5.29 -33.33
N PRO A 34 -13.63 -6.21 -32.93
CA PRO A 34 -13.89 -7.64 -33.05
C PRO A 34 -15.11 -8.11 -32.25
N HIS A 35 -15.80 -7.25 -31.49
CA HIS A 35 -16.94 -7.58 -30.63
C HIS A 35 -18.27 -6.83 -30.92
N GLY A 36 -18.50 -6.36 -32.16
CA GLY A 36 -19.88 -6.09 -32.61
C GLY A 36 -20.09 -4.80 -33.40
N ASN A 37 -21.15 -4.82 -34.22
CA ASN A 37 -21.59 -3.87 -35.25
C ASN A 37 -21.94 -2.43 -34.77
N ARG A 38 -21.02 -1.75 -34.07
CA ARG A 38 -21.19 -0.33 -33.73
C ARG A 38 -19.85 0.38 -33.82
N ALA A 39 -19.73 1.35 -34.73
CA ALA A 39 -18.56 2.22 -34.79
C ALA A 39 -18.49 3.02 -33.48
N VAL A 40 -17.49 2.74 -32.65
CA VAL A 40 -17.27 3.42 -31.36
C VAL A 40 -16.39 4.64 -31.63
N SER A 41 -16.85 5.83 -31.24
CA SER A 41 -16.10 7.07 -31.44
C SER A 41 -14.81 7.05 -30.61
N LEU A 42 -13.73 7.65 -31.11
CA LEU A 42 -12.48 7.86 -30.35
C LEU A 42 -12.75 8.51 -28.98
N GLN A 43 -13.76 9.38 -28.90
CA GLN A 43 -14.20 10.01 -27.64
C GLN A 43 -14.78 9.00 -26.65
N GLU A 44 -15.57 8.02 -27.10
CA GLU A 44 -16.11 6.96 -26.24
C GLU A 44 -14.97 6.09 -25.67
N ARG A 45 -13.98 5.74 -26.50
CA ARG A 45 -12.77 5.04 -26.04
C ARG A 45 -11.95 5.87 -25.04
N GLN A 46 -11.84 7.19 -25.24
CA GLN A 46 -11.17 8.07 -24.27
C GLN A 46 -11.91 8.11 -22.92
N ILE A 47 -13.24 8.15 -22.93
CA ILE A 47 -14.06 8.14 -21.71
C ILE A 47 -13.93 6.80 -20.97
N GLU A 48 -13.94 5.68 -21.69
CA GLU A 48 -13.69 4.36 -21.11
C GLU A 48 -12.33 4.28 -20.43
N MET A 49 -11.25 4.71 -21.12
CA MET A 49 -9.91 4.74 -20.54
C MET A 49 -9.84 5.64 -19.30
N MET A 50 -10.54 6.78 -19.30
CA MET A 50 -10.57 7.68 -18.14
C MET A 50 -11.28 7.02 -16.95
N ARG A 51 -12.39 6.32 -17.20
CA ARG A 51 -13.12 5.56 -16.18
C ARG A 51 -12.27 4.44 -15.60
N ASP A 52 -11.54 3.71 -16.43
CA ASP A 52 -10.66 2.65 -15.96
C ASP A 52 -9.52 3.20 -15.09
N LYS A 53 -8.90 4.31 -15.52
CA LYS A 53 -7.90 5.02 -14.70
C LYS A 53 -8.47 5.49 -13.36
N MET A 54 -9.68 6.04 -13.37
CA MET A 54 -10.36 6.49 -12.15
C MET A 54 -10.57 5.32 -11.19
N ARG A 55 -11.07 4.18 -11.68
CA ARG A 55 -11.24 2.98 -10.84
C ARG A 55 -9.92 2.52 -10.24
N VAL A 56 -8.83 2.48 -11.01
CA VAL A 56 -7.51 2.09 -10.51
C VAL A 56 -7.02 3.04 -9.41
N LEU A 57 -7.24 4.35 -9.58
CA LEU A 57 -6.88 5.36 -8.57
C LEU A 57 -7.72 5.23 -7.31
N GLU A 58 -9.03 4.98 -7.43
CA GLU A 58 -9.93 4.73 -6.29
C GLU A 58 -9.48 3.51 -5.49
N HIS A 59 -9.09 2.42 -6.15
CA HIS A 59 -8.58 1.22 -5.47
C HIS A 59 -7.27 1.51 -4.73
N ARG A 60 -6.32 2.21 -5.37
CA ARG A 60 -5.07 2.61 -4.71
C ARG A 60 -5.31 3.51 -3.51
N LEU A 61 -6.28 4.43 -3.60
CA LEU A 61 -6.62 5.30 -2.49
C LEU A 61 -7.21 4.50 -1.32
N ALA A 62 -8.10 3.54 -1.60
CA ALA A 62 -8.64 2.65 -0.58
C ALA A 62 -7.53 1.85 0.12
N ASP A 63 -6.54 1.33 -0.63
CA ASP A 63 -5.38 0.64 -0.07
C ASP A 63 -4.54 1.56 0.82
N LEU A 64 -4.27 2.80 0.37
CA LEU A 64 -3.53 3.78 1.17
C LEU A 64 -4.27 4.13 2.46
N MET A 65 -5.59 4.29 2.42
CA MET A 65 -6.40 4.55 3.61
C MET A 65 -6.36 3.39 4.59
N ARG A 66 -6.44 2.15 4.11
CA ARG A 66 -6.30 0.96 4.95
C ARG A 66 -4.93 0.91 5.62
N ASN A 67 -3.86 1.09 4.86
CA ASN A 67 -2.50 1.11 5.40
C ASN A 67 -2.32 2.24 6.42
N ALA A 68 -2.90 3.41 6.17
CA ALA A 68 -2.86 4.53 7.11
C ALA A 68 -3.56 4.17 8.43
N ALA A 69 -4.75 3.55 8.37
CA ALA A 69 -5.48 3.12 9.56
C ALA A 69 -4.73 2.04 10.36
N GLU A 70 -4.12 1.07 9.66
CA GLU A 70 -3.28 0.04 10.30
C GLU A 70 -2.06 0.65 10.98
N ASN A 71 -1.38 1.60 10.31
CA ASN A 71 -0.25 2.33 10.88
C ASN A 71 -0.64 3.15 12.10
N GLU A 72 -1.76 3.86 12.05
CA GLU A 72 -2.28 4.63 13.18
C GLU A 72 -2.56 3.72 14.38
N ALA A 73 -3.16 2.55 14.15
CA ALA A 73 -3.37 1.56 15.20
C ALA A 73 -2.05 1.04 15.80
N ILE A 74 -1.04 0.77 14.97
CA ILE A 74 0.30 0.36 15.44
C ILE A 74 0.95 1.47 16.28
N SER A 75 0.94 2.72 15.79
CA SER A 75 1.49 3.86 16.51
C SER A 75 0.78 4.09 17.85
N GLY A 76 -0.55 3.96 17.88
CA GLY A 76 -1.33 4.05 19.12
C GLY A 76 -0.94 2.99 20.15
N ARG A 77 -0.82 1.73 19.71
CA ARG A 77 -0.34 0.61 20.56
C ARG A 77 1.07 0.85 21.09
N LEU A 78 1.98 1.32 20.24
CA LEU A 78 3.35 1.62 20.63
C LEU A 78 3.41 2.74 21.66
N LEU A 79 2.65 3.82 21.47
CA LEU A 79 2.59 4.92 22.43
C LEU A 79 2.00 4.47 23.78
N ALA A 80 0.95 3.63 23.76
CA ALA A 80 0.38 3.04 24.96
C ALA A 80 1.40 2.16 25.71
N TRP A 81 2.14 1.32 24.99
CA TRP A 81 3.21 0.50 25.54
C TRP A 81 4.32 1.33 26.20
N VAL A 82 4.84 2.34 25.47
CA VAL A 82 5.86 3.26 26.01
C VAL A 82 5.36 3.99 27.25
N ARG A 83 4.11 4.48 27.23
CA ARG A 83 3.51 5.13 28.38
C ARG A 83 3.44 4.20 29.59
N ALA A 84 3.03 2.95 29.41
CA ALA A 84 2.96 1.98 30.49
C ALA A 84 4.34 1.73 31.12
N MET A 85 5.39 1.62 30.29
CA MET A 85 6.77 1.50 30.77
C MET A 85 7.22 2.73 31.56
N LEU A 86 6.91 3.94 31.08
CA LEU A 86 7.29 5.19 31.75
C LEU A 86 6.54 5.43 33.08
N LEU A 87 5.37 4.83 33.26
CA LEU A 87 4.59 4.94 34.49
C LEU A 87 5.02 3.94 35.56
N GLU A 88 5.73 2.88 35.20
CA GLU A 88 6.28 1.92 36.16
C GLU A 88 7.49 2.53 36.89
N ARG A 89 7.37 2.61 38.21
CA ARG A 89 8.36 3.29 39.07
C ARG A 89 9.29 2.30 39.76
N ASP A 90 8.91 1.03 39.85
CA ASP A 90 9.75 -0.01 40.42
C ASP A 90 10.64 -0.65 39.34
N PRO A 91 11.98 -0.46 39.40
CA PRO A 91 12.90 -1.08 38.46
C PRO A 91 12.85 -2.61 38.42
N ALA A 92 12.43 -3.27 39.52
CA ALA A 92 12.28 -4.73 39.56
C ALA A 92 11.02 -5.20 38.83
N ALA A 93 9.94 -4.40 38.86
CA ALA A 93 8.67 -4.70 38.20
C ALA A 93 8.67 -4.34 36.71
N LEU A 94 9.49 -3.37 36.31
CA LEU A 94 9.54 -2.86 34.93
C LEU A 94 9.71 -3.97 33.88
N PRO A 95 10.67 -4.92 33.97
CA PRO A 95 10.85 -5.95 32.94
C PRO A 95 9.61 -6.81 32.71
N GLN A 96 8.89 -7.18 33.78
CA GLN A 96 7.65 -7.94 33.67
C GLN A 96 6.52 -7.08 33.07
N ALA A 97 6.46 -5.79 33.43
CA ALA A 97 5.53 -4.86 32.82
C ALA A 97 5.78 -4.70 31.31
N VAL A 98 7.05 -4.58 30.87
CA VAL A 98 7.40 -4.52 29.45
C VAL A 98 6.84 -5.71 28.68
N VAL A 99 7.07 -6.93 29.17
CA VAL A 99 6.64 -8.18 28.53
C VAL A 99 5.12 -8.31 28.52
N ARG A 100 4.46 -8.05 29.66
CA ARG A 100 3.00 -8.12 29.74
C ARG A 100 2.33 -7.13 28.78
N GLU A 101 2.80 -5.89 28.77
CA GLU A 101 2.20 -4.85 27.95
C GLU A 101 2.44 -5.09 26.46
N ILE A 102 3.62 -5.56 26.02
CA ILE A 102 3.82 -5.88 24.60
C ILE A 102 2.93 -7.06 24.16
N GLN A 103 2.72 -8.07 25.01
CA GLN A 103 1.80 -9.16 24.72
C GLN A 103 0.35 -8.67 24.61
N GLN A 104 -0.08 -7.78 25.51
CA GLN A 104 -1.44 -7.23 25.50
C GLN A 104 -1.69 -6.30 24.31
N GLN A 105 -0.79 -5.35 24.08
CA GLN A 105 -0.95 -4.36 23.01
C GLN A 105 -0.88 -5.03 21.63
N PHE A 106 0.05 -5.97 21.41
CA PHE A 106 0.26 -6.61 20.11
C PHE A 106 -0.36 -8.00 19.97
N GLN A 107 -1.13 -8.47 20.96
CA GLN A 107 -1.81 -9.77 20.98
C GLN A 107 -0.85 -10.95 20.72
N LEU A 108 0.36 -10.88 21.29
CA LEU A 108 1.38 -11.91 21.12
C LEU A 108 1.12 -13.09 22.07
N SER A 109 1.19 -14.31 21.53
CA SER A 109 0.99 -15.54 22.32
C SER A 109 2.04 -15.70 23.42
N GLN A 110 3.29 -15.37 23.10
CA GLN A 110 4.44 -15.50 24.00
C GLN A 110 5.43 -14.36 23.73
N ALA A 111 5.99 -13.82 24.80
CA ALA A 111 7.12 -12.89 24.75
C ALA A 111 7.99 -13.11 25.99
N ALA A 112 9.30 -12.88 25.85
CA ALA A 112 10.26 -12.95 26.95
C ALA A 112 11.25 -11.80 26.81
N LEU A 113 11.73 -11.30 27.95
CA LEU A 113 12.78 -10.28 28.04
C LEU A 113 13.93 -10.85 28.86
N ARG A 114 15.13 -10.84 28.27
CA ARG A 114 16.38 -11.20 28.96
C ARG A 114 17.25 -9.97 29.10
N LEU A 115 17.83 -9.79 30.29
CA LEU A 115 18.67 -8.66 30.61
C LEU A 115 20.05 -9.15 31.06
N TRP A 116 21.09 -8.49 30.55
CA TRP A 116 22.49 -8.77 30.88
C TRP A 116 23.10 -7.62 31.64
N ASN A 117 24.26 -7.86 32.29
CA ASN A 117 24.99 -6.84 33.06
C ASN A 117 24.15 -6.18 34.15
N LEU A 118 23.27 -6.95 34.79
CA LEU A 118 22.43 -6.48 35.89
C LEU A 118 23.26 -6.24 37.15
N ARG A 119 22.79 -5.28 37.96
CA ARG A 119 23.32 -5.11 39.33
C ARG A 119 23.06 -6.40 40.14
N PRO A 120 23.93 -6.76 41.10
CA PRO A 120 23.81 -8.01 41.86
C PRO A 120 22.44 -8.19 42.55
N GLU A 121 21.80 -7.09 42.95
CA GLU A 121 20.47 -7.07 43.55
C GLU A 121 19.34 -7.60 42.65
N PHE A 122 19.55 -7.69 41.33
CA PHE A 122 18.58 -8.25 40.36
C PHE A 122 19.01 -9.58 39.75
N ALA A 123 20.16 -10.13 40.14
CA ALA A 123 20.74 -11.32 39.50
C ALA A 123 19.90 -12.60 39.67
N THR A 124 19.02 -12.65 40.68
CA THR A 124 18.15 -13.81 40.95
C THR A 124 16.78 -13.72 40.29
N GLN A 125 16.51 -12.66 39.52
CA GLN A 125 15.21 -12.43 38.90
C GLN A 125 15.05 -13.27 37.63
N ASP A 126 13.81 -13.62 37.29
CA ASP A 126 13.52 -14.48 36.14
C ASP A 126 14.10 -13.94 34.83
N TYR A 127 14.06 -12.61 34.63
CA TYR A 127 14.61 -11.93 33.46
C TYR A 127 16.14 -11.92 33.37
N ALA A 128 16.85 -12.32 34.44
CA ALA A 128 18.30 -12.42 34.49
C ALA A 128 18.83 -13.78 33.99
N ALA A 129 17.97 -14.79 33.87
CA ALA A 129 18.40 -16.09 33.37
C ALA A 129 18.80 -16.00 31.89
N GLY A 130 19.81 -16.80 31.50
CA GLY A 130 20.27 -16.88 30.12
C GLY A 130 19.17 -17.31 29.15
N VAL A 131 19.36 -17.00 27.87
CA VAL A 131 18.54 -17.57 26.81
C VAL A 131 18.92 -19.05 26.71
N GLY A 132 17.96 -19.97 26.89
CA GLY A 132 18.20 -21.39 26.62
C GLY A 132 18.39 -21.62 25.12
N ASP A 133 19.02 -22.73 24.73
CA ASP A 133 19.37 -23.04 23.33
C ASP A 133 18.16 -23.17 22.36
N ASP A 134 16.92 -23.07 22.85
CA ASP A 134 15.67 -23.29 22.10
C ASP A 134 14.92 -21.99 21.71
N ILE A 135 15.63 -20.88 21.44
CA ILE A 135 15.05 -19.71 20.72
C ILE A 135 15.65 -19.63 19.31
#